data_AF-A0AAE0T974-F1
#
_entry.id   AF-A0AAE0T974-F1
#
_cell.length_a   1.000
_cell.length_b   1.000
_cell.length_c   1.000
_cell.angle_alpha   90.00
_cell.angle_beta   90.00
_cell.angle_gamma   90.00
#
_symmetry.space_group_name_H-M   'P 1'
#
loop_
_entity.id
_entity.type
_entity.pdbx_description
1 polymer ?
#
loop_
_entity_poly.entity_id
_entity_poly.type
_entity_poly.pdbx_seq_one_letter_code
_entity_poly.pdbx_strand_id
1 'polypeptide(L)'
;MKVSMHILPLADEDHPEIALLPLDNSEITLLPLVHPEIALFPLENPEIALLPLDHPEIAFLPLDHPEIALLSLDHPEIVLLPLDHPKIALLLLDHPEIAHLPLDHPEIALLPLDHSEIAVLPLDYPEIDLLSLDHSEIALLPLDHPEIALLSLNNFEITLLPLVNSEIALLFLNHPKIAFLPLDHPKIALLLLDHPEIVLLLLDHPEIALLPLDHPEIALLPLDHSEIALLPLNHPEIALLSLDHPEIALLLLDHPEIALLPLDHLEIALLPLDHSEIAVLPLDHPEIAVLPLDHSEIAVLPLDHPEIALLPLDHPEIAVLPLDHSEITLLPLDHPEITLLPLDQSEMALFPLAHPEIAVLPLDHSEIAVLPLDHPEIALIPSECNRKSLVITCLTS
;
A
#
# COMPACT_ATOMS: atom_id res chain seq x y z
N MET A 1 -2.98 31.82 39.23
CA MET A 1 -1.99 32.06 40.30
C MET A 1 -0.90 31.05 40.02
N LYS A 2 0.20 31.45 39.37
CA LYS A 2 1.24 30.52 38.90
C LYS A 2 1.88 29.85 40.13
N VAL A 3 1.61 28.57 40.31
CA VAL A 3 2.31 27.73 41.28
C VAL A 3 3.29 26.91 40.46
N SER A 4 4.53 27.40 40.33
CA SER A 4 5.61 26.55 39.82
C SER A 4 5.87 25.49 40.88
N MET A 5 5.43 24.26 40.63
CA MET A 5 5.62 23.13 41.54
C MET A 5 6.89 22.40 41.09
N HIS A 6 7.96 22.52 41.88
CA HIS A 6 9.03 21.54 41.86
C HIS A 6 8.63 20.44 42.84
N ILE A 7 8.00 19.38 42.34
CA ILE A 7 7.82 18.16 43.13
C ILE A 7 9.17 17.44 43.09
N LEU A 8 10.00 17.69 44.10
CA LEU A 8 11.17 16.84 44.38
C LEU A 8 10.65 15.43 44.72
N PRO A 9 11.39 14.36 44.37
CA PRO A 9 10.91 12.99 44.46
C PRO A 9 10.34 12.72 45.85
N LEU A 10 9.21 12.02 45.92
CA LEU A 10 8.73 11.38 47.15
C LEU A 10 9.78 10.32 47.54
N ALA A 11 10.88 10.76 48.14
CA ALA A 11 12.07 9.96 48.38
C ALA A 11 11.93 8.98 49.56
N ASP A 12 10.72 8.51 49.87
CA ASP A 12 10.49 7.62 51.02
C ASP A 12 9.46 6.50 50.77
N GLU A 13 8.85 6.38 49.58
CA GLU A 13 8.02 5.19 49.23
C GLU A 13 8.49 4.61 47.90
N ASP A 14 8.96 3.37 47.91
CA ASP A 14 9.39 2.61 46.72
C ASP A 14 8.22 2.36 45.74
N HIS A 15 6.96 2.62 46.15
CA HIS A 15 5.72 2.46 45.39
C HIS A 15 4.68 3.51 45.84
N PRO A 16 4.66 4.72 45.29
CA PRO A 16 3.67 5.73 45.69
C PRO A 16 2.26 5.35 45.17
N GLU A 17 1.35 5.00 46.08
CA GLU A 17 -0.07 4.81 45.78
C GLU A 17 -0.79 6.16 45.66
N ILE A 18 -1.23 6.52 44.45
CA ILE A 18 -1.97 7.75 44.17
C ILE A 18 -3.39 7.41 43.76
N ALA A 19 -4.32 7.53 44.71
CA ALA A 19 -5.73 7.30 44.43
C ALA A 19 -6.35 8.37 43.51
N LEU A 20 -6.02 9.66 43.75
CA LEU A 20 -6.49 10.82 43.00
C LEU A 20 -5.53 12.00 43.15
N LEU A 21 -5.06 12.58 42.04
CA LEU A 21 -4.23 13.80 42.07
C LEU A 21 -4.59 14.76 40.93
N PRO A 22 -5.75 15.45 40.99
CA PRO A 22 -6.09 16.42 39.95
C PRO A 22 -5.10 17.59 39.95
N LEU A 23 -4.48 17.85 38.80
CA LEU A 23 -3.66 19.04 38.59
C LEU A 23 -4.32 19.88 37.51
N ASP A 24 -4.71 21.08 37.90
CA ASP A 24 -5.40 22.04 37.04
C ASP A 24 -4.51 23.29 36.89
N ASN A 25 -4.24 23.70 35.65
CA ASN A 25 -3.46 24.89 35.30
C ASN A 25 -2.10 24.93 36.01
N SER A 26 -1.39 23.80 35.99
CA SER A 26 -0.17 23.59 36.77
C SER A 26 1.10 23.78 35.94
N GLU A 27 2.11 24.44 36.49
CA GLU A 27 3.44 24.55 35.90
C GLU A 27 4.41 23.60 36.61
N ILE A 28 4.88 22.58 35.90
CA ILE A 28 5.69 21.50 36.43
C ILE A 28 7.00 21.44 35.66
N THR A 29 8.11 21.70 36.34
CA THR A 29 9.42 21.62 35.67
C THR A 29 9.93 20.18 35.54
N LEU A 30 9.63 19.34 36.53
CA LEU A 30 10.04 17.94 36.55
C LEU A 30 9.10 17.20 37.51
N LEU A 31 8.54 16.09 37.05
CA LEU A 31 7.77 15.17 37.89
C LEU A 31 8.23 13.72 37.63
N PRO A 32 9.29 13.26 38.31
CA PRO A 32 9.78 11.91 38.15
C PRO A 32 9.01 10.98 39.11
N LEU A 33 8.40 9.94 38.57
CA LEU A 33 7.74 8.92 39.37
C LEU A 33 8.33 7.54 39.02
N VAL A 34 8.64 6.76 40.04
CA VAL A 34 9.16 5.40 39.91
C VAL A 34 8.16 4.47 40.59
N HIS A 35 7.71 3.43 39.88
CA HIS A 35 6.66 2.50 40.29
C HIS A 35 5.37 3.14 40.87
N PRO A 36 4.81 4.21 40.27
CA PRO A 36 3.58 4.77 40.79
C PRO A 36 2.38 3.86 40.49
N GLU A 37 1.58 3.58 41.51
CA GLU A 37 0.27 2.93 41.35
C GLU A 37 -0.81 4.03 41.35
N ILE A 38 -1.40 4.28 40.17
CA ILE A 38 -2.30 5.41 39.94
C ILE A 38 -3.67 4.90 39.52
N ALA A 39 -4.67 5.11 40.39
CA ALA A 39 -6.04 4.77 40.03
C ALA A 39 -6.65 5.79 39.05
N LEU A 40 -6.49 7.08 39.31
CA LEU A 40 -7.00 8.15 38.45
C LEU A 40 -6.19 9.44 38.61
N PHE A 41 -5.64 9.95 37.50
CA PHE A 41 -4.76 11.12 37.52
C PHE A 41 -5.10 12.12 36.40
N PRO A 42 -6.13 12.97 36.59
CA PRO A 42 -6.56 13.91 35.57
C PRO A 42 -5.69 15.15 35.58
N LEU A 43 -5.21 15.54 34.40
CA LEU A 43 -4.43 16.74 34.19
C LEU A 43 -5.17 17.67 33.23
N GLU A 44 -5.54 18.86 33.70
CA GLU A 44 -6.24 19.87 32.90
C GLU A 44 -5.31 21.08 32.69
N ASN A 45 -4.98 21.37 31.43
CA ASN A 45 -4.05 22.43 31.01
C ASN A 45 -2.70 22.42 31.76
N PRO A 46 -1.98 21.29 31.88
CA PRO A 46 -0.66 21.28 32.50
C PRO A 46 0.42 21.84 31.54
N GLU A 47 1.30 22.69 32.05
CA GLU A 47 2.57 23.05 31.40
C GLU A 47 3.70 22.23 32.05
N ILE A 48 4.19 21.19 31.38
CA ILE A 48 5.21 20.28 31.91
C ILE A 48 6.48 20.29 31.07
N ALA A 49 7.62 20.61 31.68
CA ALA A 49 8.88 20.52 30.94
C ALA A 49 9.32 19.06 30.79
N LEU A 50 9.35 18.27 31.87
CA LEU A 50 9.76 16.87 31.83
C LEU A 50 8.85 16.01 32.72
N LEU A 51 8.28 14.94 32.15
CA LEU A 51 7.45 13.96 32.84
C LEU A 51 7.97 12.53 32.57
N PRO A 52 9.05 12.10 33.23
CA PRO A 52 9.51 10.71 33.17
C PRO A 52 8.77 9.84 34.20
N LEU A 53 8.13 8.77 33.75
CA LEU A 53 7.57 7.72 34.60
C LEU A 53 8.24 6.38 34.29
N ASP A 54 8.71 5.72 35.34
CA ASP A 54 9.37 4.42 35.26
C ASP A 54 8.49 3.36 35.92
N HIS A 55 8.10 2.34 35.16
CA HIS A 55 7.17 1.27 35.52
C HIS A 55 5.85 1.75 36.16
N PRO A 56 5.10 2.69 35.54
CA PRO A 56 3.82 3.14 36.10
C PRO A 56 2.69 2.12 35.88
N GLU A 57 1.92 1.85 36.92
CA GLU A 57 0.67 1.10 36.84
C GLU A 57 -0.49 2.09 36.91
N ILE A 58 -1.19 2.32 35.80
CA ILE A 58 -2.20 3.38 35.68
C ILE A 58 -3.53 2.82 35.17
N ALA A 59 -4.59 2.94 35.97
CA ALA A 59 -5.92 2.59 35.50
C ALA A 59 -6.52 3.66 34.57
N PHE A 60 -6.36 4.95 34.90
CA PHE A 60 -6.87 6.04 34.05
C PHE A 60 -6.07 7.34 34.21
N LEU A 61 -5.54 7.86 33.10
CA LEU A 61 -4.77 9.12 33.07
C LEU A 61 -5.27 9.99 31.91
N PRO A 62 -6.33 10.79 32.12
CA PRO A 62 -6.80 11.73 31.11
C PRO A 62 -5.97 13.02 31.15
N LEU A 63 -5.46 13.44 30.00
CA LEU A 63 -4.78 14.72 29.80
C LEU A 63 -5.62 15.58 28.86
N ASP A 64 -6.01 16.76 29.33
CA ASP A 64 -6.78 17.74 28.56
C ASP A 64 -5.93 19.00 28.34
N HIS A 65 -5.69 19.34 27.07
CA HIS A 65 -4.83 20.44 26.62
C HIS A 65 -3.43 20.48 27.27
N PRO A 66 -2.67 19.37 27.35
CA PRO A 66 -1.33 19.40 27.94
C PRO A 66 -0.30 20.07 27.02
N GLU A 67 0.57 20.90 27.59
CA GLU A 67 1.78 21.38 26.94
C GLU A 67 2.99 20.69 27.58
N ILE A 68 3.58 19.70 26.88
CA ILE A 68 4.66 18.87 27.42
C ILE A 68 5.90 18.92 26.52
N ALA A 69 7.06 19.32 27.06
CA ALA A 69 8.28 19.25 26.27
C ALA A 69 8.83 17.81 26.14
N LEU A 70 8.72 16.98 27.18
CA LEU A 70 9.06 15.57 27.12
C LEU A 70 8.17 14.75 28.06
N LEU A 71 7.41 13.81 27.48
CA LEU A 71 6.74 12.73 28.18
C LEU A 71 7.48 11.43 27.86
N SER A 72 7.99 10.74 28.88
CA SER A 72 8.71 9.48 28.72
C SER A 72 8.13 8.46 29.68
N LEU A 73 7.55 7.39 29.15
CA LEU A 73 7.07 6.27 29.95
C LEU A 73 7.92 5.05 29.62
N ASP A 74 8.56 4.49 30.64
CA ASP A 74 9.35 3.26 30.56
C ASP A 74 8.58 2.13 31.26
N HIS A 75 8.33 1.03 30.55
CA HIS A 75 7.51 -0.11 30.99
C HIS A 75 6.14 0.26 31.60
N PRO A 76 5.31 1.12 30.97
CA PRO A 76 4.01 1.47 31.52
C PRO A 76 2.96 0.38 31.33
N GLU A 77 2.23 0.07 32.39
CA GLU A 77 1.00 -0.73 32.34
C GLU A 77 -0.21 0.21 32.48
N ILE A 78 -0.89 0.51 31.37
CA ILE A 78 -1.98 1.50 31.36
C ILE A 78 -3.27 0.94 30.77
N VAL A 79 -4.36 1.03 31.52
CA VAL A 79 -5.67 0.61 30.99
C VAL A 79 -6.21 1.67 30.02
N LEU A 80 -6.19 2.95 30.39
CA LEU A 80 -6.73 4.04 29.56
C LEU A 80 -5.92 5.34 29.71
N LEU A 81 -5.40 5.86 28.60
CA LEU A 81 -4.63 7.11 28.52
C LEU A 81 -5.19 8.03 27.41
N PRO A 82 -6.32 8.72 27.63
CA PRO A 82 -6.82 9.66 26.64
C PRO A 82 -6.06 11.00 26.70
N LEU A 83 -5.62 11.49 25.55
CA LEU A 83 -5.04 12.81 25.38
C LEU A 83 -5.92 13.64 24.46
N ASP A 84 -6.43 14.76 24.96
CA ASP A 84 -7.24 15.72 24.20
C ASP A 84 -6.44 17.01 23.97
N HIS A 85 -6.30 17.41 22.71
CA HIS A 85 -5.50 18.55 22.25
C HIS A 85 -4.06 18.64 22.83
N PRO A 86 -3.27 17.55 22.86
CA PRO A 86 -1.92 17.60 23.42
C PRO A 86 -0.94 18.34 22.50
N LYS A 87 -0.12 19.21 23.07
CA LYS A 87 1.07 19.80 22.43
C LYS A 87 2.32 19.18 23.04
N ILE A 88 2.94 18.24 22.35
CA ILE A 88 4.07 17.47 22.90
C ILE A 88 5.28 17.48 21.97
N ALA A 89 6.43 17.96 22.46
CA ALA A 89 7.62 17.94 21.61
C ALA A 89 8.23 16.53 21.47
N LEU A 90 8.12 15.69 22.50
CA LEU A 90 8.56 14.29 22.45
C LEU A 90 7.69 13.44 23.39
N LEU A 91 6.97 12.46 22.82
CA LEU A 91 6.25 11.44 23.57
C LEU A 91 6.90 10.08 23.30
N LEU A 92 7.69 9.59 24.26
CA LEU A 92 8.42 8.34 24.16
C LEU A 92 7.77 7.29 25.05
N LEU A 93 7.48 6.15 24.45
CA LEU A 93 6.93 4.98 25.11
C LEU A 93 7.88 3.81 24.84
N ASP A 94 8.52 3.30 25.90
CA ASP A 94 9.40 2.14 25.84
C ASP A 94 8.75 0.98 26.60
N HIS A 95 8.59 -0.17 25.93
CA HIS A 95 7.90 -1.35 26.45
C HIS A 95 6.49 -1.09 27.04
N PRO A 96 5.60 -0.31 26.37
CA PRO A 96 4.27 -0.05 26.91
C PRO A 96 3.31 -1.24 26.74
N GLU A 97 2.56 -1.54 27.80
CA GLU A 97 1.37 -2.39 27.76
C GLU A 97 0.13 -1.49 27.97
N ILE A 98 -0.53 -1.09 26.88
CA ILE A 98 -1.64 -0.13 26.93
C ILE A 98 -2.92 -0.71 26.31
N ALA A 99 -4.01 -0.76 27.07
CA ALA A 99 -5.28 -1.22 26.50
C ALA A 99 -5.91 -0.18 25.56
N HIS A 100 -5.99 1.09 25.95
CA HIS A 100 -6.39 2.15 25.01
C HIS A 100 -5.63 3.47 25.20
N LEU A 101 -5.16 4.02 24.09
CA LEU A 101 -4.44 5.29 24.00
C LEU A 101 -5.09 6.17 22.92
N PRO A 102 -6.27 6.77 23.15
CA PRO A 102 -6.87 7.68 22.18
C PRO A 102 -6.21 9.07 22.23
N LEU A 103 -5.83 9.59 21.07
CA LEU A 103 -5.32 10.95 20.90
C LEU A 103 -6.28 11.73 20.00
N ASP A 104 -6.83 12.83 20.52
CA ASP A 104 -7.71 13.76 19.79
C ASP A 104 -6.98 15.09 19.56
N HIS A 105 -6.88 15.51 18.30
CA HIS A 105 -6.14 16.70 17.84
C HIS A 105 -4.71 16.82 18.41
N PRO A 106 -3.85 15.79 18.35
CA PRO A 106 -2.49 15.87 18.87
C PRO A 106 -1.56 16.67 17.96
N GLU A 107 -0.82 17.62 18.54
CA GLU A 107 0.34 18.28 17.93
C GLU A 107 1.61 17.67 18.55
N ILE A 108 2.21 16.67 17.89
CA ILE A 108 3.39 15.95 18.42
C ILE A 108 4.56 16.01 17.46
N ALA A 109 5.70 16.56 17.89
CA ALA A 109 6.87 16.55 17.00
C ALA A 109 7.44 15.12 16.82
N LEU A 110 7.69 14.39 17.91
CA LEU A 110 8.22 13.02 17.84
C LEU A 110 7.39 12.06 18.72
N LEU A 111 6.91 10.98 18.11
CA LEU A 111 6.17 9.89 18.77
C LEU A 111 6.84 8.52 18.51
N PRO A 112 7.98 8.22 19.17
CA PRO A 112 8.56 6.88 19.14
C PRO A 112 7.89 5.94 20.15
N LEU A 113 7.43 4.80 19.65
CA LEU A 113 6.97 3.64 20.42
C LEU A 113 7.89 2.47 20.11
N ASP A 114 8.49 1.89 21.15
CA ASP A 114 9.39 0.74 21.02
C ASP A 114 8.89 -0.43 21.89
N HIS A 115 9.01 -1.65 21.38
CA HIS A 115 8.60 -2.89 22.06
C HIS A 115 7.17 -2.83 22.65
N SER A 116 6.22 -2.29 21.89
CA SER A 116 4.90 -1.91 22.40
C SER A 116 3.83 -2.98 22.21
N GLU A 117 2.98 -3.18 23.22
CA GLU A 117 1.73 -3.94 23.13
C GLU A 117 0.54 -3.00 23.38
N ILE A 118 -0.14 -2.57 22.32
CA ILE A 118 -1.27 -1.64 22.42
C ILE A 118 -2.53 -2.22 21.80
N ALA A 119 -3.60 -2.39 22.57
CA ALA A 119 -4.82 -2.94 21.98
C ALA A 119 -5.51 -1.95 21.03
N VAL A 120 -5.62 -0.66 21.39
CA VAL A 120 -6.26 0.35 20.53
C VAL A 120 -5.58 1.72 20.65
N LEU A 121 -5.11 2.25 19.52
CA LEU A 121 -4.45 3.55 19.40
C LEU A 121 -5.12 4.38 18.30
N PRO A 122 -6.28 5.01 18.56
CA PRO A 122 -6.92 5.89 17.59
C PRO A 122 -6.30 7.28 17.64
N LEU A 123 -5.99 7.85 16.48
CA LEU A 123 -5.56 9.22 16.32
C LEU A 123 -6.56 9.98 15.43
N ASP A 124 -7.18 11.01 15.98
CA ASP A 124 -8.11 11.89 15.27
C ASP A 124 -7.47 13.28 15.06
N TYR A 125 -7.41 13.76 13.82
CA TYR A 125 -6.71 14.98 13.39
C TYR A 125 -5.27 15.13 13.94
N PRO A 126 -4.37 14.12 13.82
CA PRO A 126 -3.02 14.26 14.32
C PRO A 126 -2.13 15.12 13.40
N GLU A 127 -1.44 16.10 13.98
CA GLU A 127 -0.32 16.81 13.37
C GLU A 127 0.99 16.27 13.96
N ILE A 128 1.70 15.40 13.21
CA ILE A 128 2.90 14.71 13.72
C ILE A 128 4.09 14.82 12.75
N ASP A 129 5.24 15.33 13.21
CA ASP A 129 6.43 15.36 12.33
C ASP A 129 6.99 13.95 12.11
N LEU A 130 7.09 13.14 13.18
CA LEU A 130 7.56 11.76 13.09
C LEU A 130 6.79 10.84 14.05
N LEU A 131 6.13 9.84 13.49
CA LEU A 131 5.58 8.69 14.20
C LEU A 131 6.42 7.46 13.85
N SER A 132 7.00 6.82 14.87
CA SER A 132 7.82 5.63 14.70
C SER A 132 7.32 4.53 15.61
N LEU A 133 6.94 3.39 15.03
CA LEU A 133 6.69 2.16 15.78
C LEU A 133 7.77 1.15 15.44
N ASP A 134 8.46 0.62 16.45
CA ASP A 134 9.43 -0.46 16.29
C ASP A 134 9.08 -1.63 17.21
N HIS A 135 9.24 -2.86 16.73
CA HIS A 135 8.95 -4.10 17.47
C HIS A 135 7.61 -4.07 18.21
N SER A 136 6.53 -3.66 17.55
CA SER A 136 5.26 -3.35 18.21
C SER A 136 4.09 -4.22 17.72
N GLU A 137 3.23 -4.65 18.63
CA GLU A 137 1.96 -5.31 18.36
C GLU A 137 0.80 -4.34 18.69
N ILE A 138 0.05 -3.93 17.66
CA ILE A 138 -1.10 -3.04 17.85
C ILE A 138 -2.35 -3.63 17.21
N ALA A 139 -3.39 -3.93 17.98
CA ALA A 139 -4.57 -4.56 17.37
C ALA A 139 -5.29 -3.59 16.42
N LEU A 140 -5.59 -2.37 16.88
CA LEU A 140 -6.27 -1.34 16.07
C LEU A 140 -5.53 0.00 16.11
N LEU A 141 -5.14 0.51 14.95
CA LEU A 141 -4.49 1.82 14.78
C LEU A 141 -5.23 2.65 13.72
N PRO A 142 -6.42 3.20 14.01
CA PRO A 142 -7.10 4.08 13.07
C PRO A 142 -6.53 5.50 13.10
N LEU A 143 -6.24 6.04 11.91
CA LEU A 143 -5.84 7.43 11.71
C LEU A 143 -6.91 8.13 10.86
N ASP A 144 -7.59 9.11 11.45
CA ASP A 144 -8.55 9.97 10.74
C ASP A 144 -7.97 11.38 10.59
N HIS A 145 -7.99 11.90 9.36
CA HIS A 145 -7.43 13.20 9.00
C HIS A 145 -5.97 13.46 9.47
N PRO A 146 -5.02 12.50 9.37
CA PRO A 146 -3.65 12.73 9.80
C PRO A 146 -2.88 13.67 8.86
N GLU A 147 -2.12 14.59 9.44
CA GLU A 147 -1.05 15.35 8.79
C GLU A 147 0.29 14.86 9.36
N ILE A 148 0.95 13.92 8.66
CA ILE A 148 2.19 13.29 9.16
C ILE A 148 3.34 13.47 8.17
N ALA A 149 4.45 14.05 8.62
CA ALA A 149 5.62 14.19 7.73
C ALA A 149 6.34 12.84 7.51
N LEU A 150 6.49 12.02 8.55
CA LEU A 150 7.07 10.68 8.45
C LEU A 150 6.36 9.69 9.37
N LEU A 151 5.77 8.66 8.79
CA LEU A 151 5.25 7.49 9.48
C LEU A 151 6.14 6.28 9.15
N SER A 152 6.90 5.80 10.13
CA SER A 152 7.80 4.64 9.97
C SER A 152 7.40 3.53 10.92
N LEU A 153 7.03 2.39 10.35
CA LEU A 153 6.62 1.22 11.09
C LEU A 153 7.57 0.07 10.73
N ASN A 154 8.34 -0.41 11.71
CA ASN A 154 9.33 -1.47 11.52
C ASN A 154 9.01 -2.67 12.41
N ASN A 155 9.07 -3.88 11.85
CA ASN A 155 8.85 -5.15 12.57
C ASN A 155 7.60 -5.13 13.45
N PHE A 156 6.44 -4.87 12.86
CA PHE A 156 5.20 -4.67 13.61
C PHE A 156 4.09 -5.62 13.17
N GLU A 157 3.18 -5.92 14.08
CA GLU A 157 1.98 -6.69 13.80
C GLU A 157 0.74 -5.84 14.09
N ILE A 158 -0.07 -5.58 13.06
CA ILE A 158 -1.34 -4.84 13.19
C ILE A 158 -2.52 -5.62 12.62
N THR A 159 -3.64 -5.69 13.36
CA THR A 159 -4.84 -6.31 12.80
C THR A 159 -5.56 -5.36 11.84
N LEU A 160 -5.71 -4.08 12.20
CA LEU A 160 -6.41 -3.10 11.38
C LEU A 160 -5.77 -1.72 11.46
N LEU A 161 -5.34 -1.20 10.31
CA LEU A 161 -4.70 0.11 10.15
C LEU A 161 -5.45 0.94 9.09
N PRO A 162 -6.61 1.54 9.40
CA PRO A 162 -7.31 2.40 8.46
C PRO A 162 -6.68 3.79 8.45
N LEU A 163 -6.38 4.28 7.24
CA LEU A 163 -5.94 5.64 6.99
C LEU A 163 -7.04 6.34 6.19
N VAL A 164 -7.69 7.32 6.80
CA VAL A 164 -8.82 8.03 6.20
C VAL A 164 -8.45 9.50 6.02
N ASN A 165 -8.69 10.04 4.82
CA ASN A 165 -8.45 11.45 4.47
C ASN A 165 -7.07 11.96 4.92
N SER A 166 -6.03 11.16 4.66
CA SER A 166 -4.70 11.34 5.22
C SER A 166 -3.79 12.19 4.34
N GLU A 167 -2.99 13.07 4.91
CA GLU A 167 -1.86 13.74 4.23
C GLU A 167 -0.54 13.27 4.87
N ILE A 168 0.13 12.32 4.20
CA ILE A 168 1.39 11.74 4.70
C ILE A 168 2.51 11.98 3.70
N ALA A 169 3.57 12.68 4.09
CA ALA A 169 4.66 12.90 3.14
C ALA A 169 5.41 11.59 2.87
N LEU A 170 5.80 10.85 3.91
CA LEU A 170 6.51 9.57 3.78
C LEU A 170 5.89 8.50 4.69
N LEU A 171 5.46 7.39 4.10
CA LEU A 171 5.01 6.18 4.79
C LEU A 171 5.98 5.03 4.50
N PHE A 172 6.70 4.57 5.52
CA PHE A 172 7.65 3.46 5.42
C PHE A 172 7.19 2.29 6.28
N LEU A 173 6.90 1.16 5.64
CA LEU A 173 6.54 -0.09 6.31
C LEU A 173 7.62 -1.14 6.03
N ASN A 174 8.36 -1.55 7.04
CA ASN A 174 9.42 -2.56 6.93
C ASN A 174 9.07 -3.79 7.77
N HIS A 175 9.01 -4.97 7.12
CA HIS A 175 8.52 -6.21 7.71
C HIS A 175 7.16 -6.06 8.44
N PRO A 176 6.14 -5.42 7.83
CA PRO A 176 4.81 -5.33 8.43
C PRO A 176 4.09 -6.69 8.35
N LYS A 177 3.38 -7.07 9.42
CA LYS A 177 2.30 -8.05 9.33
C LYS A 177 0.97 -7.37 9.57
N ILE A 178 0.15 -7.24 8.53
CA ILE A 178 -1.12 -6.53 8.62
C ILE A 178 -2.27 -7.40 8.12
N ALA A 179 -3.32 -7.58 8.92
CA ALA A 179 -4.51 -8.24 8.40
C ALA A 179 -5.31 -7.32 7.45
N PHE A 180 -5.57 -6.08 7.84
CA PHE A 180 -6.34 -5.13 7.02
C PHE A 180 -5.72 -3.73 7.01
N LEU A 181 -5.38 -3.23 5.83
CA LEU A 181 -4.84 -1.89 5.59
C LEU A 181 -5.73 -1.16 4.54
N PRO A 182 -6.88 -0.60 4.95
CA PRO A 182 -7.69 0.23 4.07
C PRO A 182 -7.19 1.68 4.07
N LEU A 183 -6.99 2.22 2.88
CA LEU A 183 -6.58 3.58 2.59
C LEU A 183 -7.71 4.25 1.83
N ASP A 184 -8.36 5.24 2.44
CA ASP A 184 -9.51 5.96 1.87
C ASP A 184 -9.19 7.44 1.73
N HIS A 185 -9.13 7.94 0.50
CA HIS A 185 -8.72 9.30 0.13
C HIS A 185 -7.37 9.77 0.71
N PRO A 186 -6.29 8.96 0.73
CA PRO A 186 -4.99 9.44 1.19
C PRO A 186 -4.25 10.24 0.10
N LYS A 187 -3.44 11.20 0.54
CA LYS A 187 -2.42 11.89 -0.26
C LYS A 187 -1.06 11.54 0.29
N ILE A 188 -0.31 10.72 -0.46
CA ILE A 188 0.99 10.21 -0.01
C ILE A 188 2.07 10.47 -1.04
N ALA A 189 3.15 11.17 -0.66
CA ALA A 189 4.22 11.42 -1.62
C ALA A 189 5.09 10.17 -1.85
N LEU A 190 5.34 9.37 -0.82
CA LEU A 190 6.01 8.08 -0.96
C LEU A 190 5.44 7.08 0.04
N LEU A 191 4.99 5.94 -0.48
CA LEU A 191 4.50 4.80 0.28
C LEU A 191 5.40 3.61 -0.04
N LEU A 192 6.31 3.25 0.86
CA LEU A 192 7.25 2.16 0.65
C LEU A 192 6.93 0.99 1.56
N LEU A 193 6.73 -0.18 0.96
CA LEU A 193 6.59 -1.46 1.65
C LEU A 193 7.80 -2.33 1.34
N ASP A 194 8.49 -2.77 2.39
CA ASP A 194 9.61 -3.69 2.30
C ASP A 194 9.26 -4.97 3.07
N HIS A 195 9.22 -6.10 2.34
CA HIS A 195 8.81 -7.42 2.83
C HIS A 195 7.47 -7.43 3.62
N PRO A 196 6.37 -6.90 3.05
CA PRO A 196 5.08 -6.91 3.74
C PRO A 196 4.36 -8.26 3.69
N GLU A 197 3.79 -8.68 4.82
CA GLU A 197 2.79 -9.75 4.89
C GLU A 197 1.41 -9.11 5.13
N ILE A 198 0.59 -8.96 4.09
CA ILE A 198 -0.72 -8.29 4.19
C ILE A 198 -1.85 -9.16 3.66
N VAL A 199 -2.91 -9.35 4.46
CA VAL A 199 -4.08 -10.11 3.98
C VAL A 199 -4.93 -9.27 3.03
N LEU A 200 -5.21 -8.01 3.36
CA LEU A 200 -5.94 -7.09 2.47
C LEU A 200 -5.36 -5.68 2.56
N LEU A 201 -4.84 -5.21 1.43
CA LEU A 201 -4.42 -3.82 1.21
C LEU A 201 -5.41 -3.19 0.23
N LEU A 202 -6.31 -2.35 0.74
CA LEU A 202 -7.35 -1.72 -0.06
C LEU A 202 -7.04 -0.25 -0.24
N LEU A 203 -7.02 0.20 -1.49
CA LEU A 203 -6.75 1.59 -1.86
C LEU A 203 -7.98 2.14 -2.57
N ASP A 204 -8.66 3.10 -1.95
CA ASP A 204 -9.85 3.76 -2.48
C ASP A 204 -9.59 5.27 -2.60
N HIS A 205 -9.66 5.80 -3.83
CA HIS A 205 -9.36 7.20 -4.15
C HIS A 205 -7.98 7.74 -3.66
N PRO A 206 -6.87 6.98 -3.69
CA PRO A 206 -5.56 7.49 -3.30
C PRO A 206 -4.95 8.44 -4.35
N GLU A 207 -4.23 9.45 -3.88
CA GLU A 207 -3.25 10.21 -4.66
C GLU A 207 -1.83 9.84 -4.14
N ILE A 208 -1.12 8.95 -4.86
CA ILE A 208 0.22 8.49 -4.46
C ILE A 208 1.25 8.80 -5.53
N ALA A 209 2.30 9.55 -5.19
CA ALA A 209 3.35 9.82 -6.18
C ALA A 209 4.23 8.57 -6.41
N LEU A 210 4.66 7.87 -5.37
CA LEU A 210 5.49 6.66 -5.48
C LEU A 210 5.02 5.57 -4.54
N LEU A 211 4.73 4.38 -5.08
CA LEU A 211 4.32 3.20 -4.31
C LEU A 211 5.25 2.00 -4.61
N PRO A 212 6.51 1.99 -4.14
CA PRO A 212 7.37 0.81 -4.25
C PRO A 212 6.98 -0.29 -3.25
N LEU A 213 6.82 -1.52 -3.76
CA LEU A 213 6.68 -2.73 -2.97
C LEU A 213 7.85 -3.68 -3.30
N ASP A 214 8.62 -4.05 -2.29
CA ASP A 214 9.72 -5.02 -2.40
C ASP A 214 9.38 -6.30 -1.63
N HIS A 215 9.44 -7.44 -2.31
CA HIS A 215 9.06 -8.77 -1.80
C HIS A 215 7.71 -8.82 -1.06
N PRO A 216 6.60 -8.30 -1.64
CA PRO A 216 5.31 -8.32 -0.96
C PRO A 216 4.61 -9.67 -1.01
N GLU A 217 4.14 -10.15 0.13
CA GLU A 217 3.18 -11.26 0.26
C GLU A 217 1.80 -10.67 0.56
N ILE A 218 0.96 -10.49 -0.48
CA ILE A 218 -0.36 -9.86 -0.34
C ILE A 218 -1.46 -10.78 -0.84
N ALA A 219 -2.44 -11.12 0.00
CA ALA A 219 -3.54 -11.96 -0.48
C ALA A 219 -4.47 -11.18 -1.43
N LEU A 220 -4.91 -9.97 -1.06
CA LEU A 220 -5.80 -9.15 -1.88
C LEU A 220 -5.31 -7.69 -1.94
N LEU A 221 -5.16 -7.16 -3.16
CA LEU A 221 -4.78 -5.78 -3.43
C LEU A 221 -5.75 -5.12 -4.43
N PRO A 222 -6.95 -4.70 -3.99
CA PRO A 222 -7.84 -3.86 -4.79
C PRO A 222 -7.42 -2.38 -4.76
N LEU A 223 -7.29 -1.79 -5.94
CA LEU A 223 -7.14 -0.36 -6.16
C LEU A 223 -8.36 0.13 -6.92
N ASP A 224 -9.05 1.12 -6.36
CA ASP A 224 -10.26 1.74 -6.94
C ASP A 224 -10.04 3.26 -7.06
N HIS A 225 -10.41 3.84 -8.21
CA HIS A 225 -10.31 5.29 -8.50
C HIS A 225 -8.96 5.92 -8.09
N SER A 226 -7.85 5.23 -8.36
CA SER A 226 -6.53 5.58 -7.81
C SER A 226 -5.67 6.40 -8.77
N GLU A 227 -5.05 7.48 -8.30
CA GLU A 227 -4.02 8.23 -9.03
C GLU A 227 -2.63 7.86 -8.50
N ILE A 228 -1.85 7.08 -9.26
CA ILE A 228 -0.50 6.65 -8.85
C ILE A 228 0.53 6.98 -9.93
N ALA A 229 1.53 7.81 -9.62
CA ALA A 229 2.52 8.14 -10.65
C ALA A 229 3.43 6.94 -10.95
N LEU A 230 4.09 6.31 -9.95
CA LEU A 230 4.90 5.10 -10.15
C LEU A 230 4.52 4.00 -9.15
N LEU A 231 4.28 2.80 -9.67
CA LEU A 231 3.99 1.58 -8.91
C LEU A 231 4.95 0.45 -9.31
N PRO A 232 6.18 0.41 -8.77
CA PRO A 232 7.08 -0.72 -8.96
C PRO A 232 6.82 -1.81 -7.91
N LEU A 233 6.58 -3.04 -8.38
CA LEU A 233 6.51 -4.25 -7.56
C LEU A 233 7.69 -5.16 -7.93
N ASN A 234 8.50 -5.52 -6.93
CA ASN A 234 9.67 -6.39 -7.09
C ASN A 234 9.46 -7.68 -6.30
N HIS A 235 9.56 -8.84 -6.97
CA HIS A 235 9.24 -10.16 -6.42
C HIS A 235 7.89 -10.24 -5.67
N PRO A 236 6.76 -9.76 -6.24
CA PRO A 236 5.48 -9.85 -5.55
C PRO A 236 4.87 -11.24 -5.61
N GLU A 237 4.39 -11.74 -4.46
CA GLU A 237 3.50 -12.89 -4.34
C GLU A 237 2.08 -12.38 -4.02
N ILE A 238 1.23 -12.30 -5.04
CA ILE A 238 -0.13 -11.73 -4.88
C ILE A 238 -1.21 -12.67 -5.39
N ALA A 239 -2.18 -13.02 -4.54
CA ALA A 239 -3.26 -13.91 -4.97
C ALA A 239 -4.29 -13.19 -5.86
N LEU A 240 -4.57 -11.91 -5.60
CA LEU A 240 -5.42 -11.08 -6.47
C LEU A 240 -4.99 -9.61 -6.39
N LEU A 241 -4.59 -9.06 -7.53
CA LEU A 241 -4.33 -7.63 -7.74
C LEU A 241 -5.41 -7.09 -8.68
N SER A 242 -6.36 -6.31 -8.16
CA SER A 242 -7.48 -5.78 -8.95
C SER A 242 -7.34 -4.29 -9.11
N LEU A 243 -7.36 -3.83 -10.35
CA LEU A 243 -7.24 -2.42 -10.70
C LEU A 243 -8.52 -1.97 -11.39
N ASP A 244 -9.29 -1.10 -10.74
CA ASP A 244 -10.57 -0.55 -11.24
C ASP A 244 -10.50 0.99 -11.30
N HIS A 245 -10.65 1.56 -12.49
CA HIS A 245 -10.54 3.01 -12.73
C HIS A 245 -9.25 3.70 -12.23
N PRO A 246 -8.02 3.13 -12.30
CA PRO A 246 -6.85 3.88 -11.90
C PRO A 246 -6.20 4.64 -13.06
N GLU A 247 -5.58 5.77 -12.72
CA GLU A 247 -4.65 6.51 -13.55
C GLU A 247 -3.23 6.22 -13.06
N ILE A 248 -2.48 5.37 -13.78
CA ILE A 248 -1.11 4.98 -13.40
C ILE A 248 -0.10 5.33 -14.48
N ALA A 249 0.87 6.20 -14.19
CA ALA A 249 1.83 6.58 -15.22
C ALA A 249 2.78 5.41 -15.55
N LEU A 250 3.34 4.72 -14.55
CA LEU A 250 4.18 3.52 -14.74
C LEU A 250 3.85 2.43 -13.71
N LEU A 251 3.44 1.25 -14.19
CA LEU A 251 3.29 0.03 -13.39
C LEU A 251 4.36 -0.98 -13.80
N LEU A 252 5.37 -1.19 -12.95
CA LEU A 252 6.48 -2.11 -13.23
C LEU A 252 6.31 -3.37 -12.38
N LEU A 253 6.26 -4.53 -13.04
CA LEU A 253 6.22 -5.83 -12.38
C LEU A 253 7.49 -6.61 -12.72
N ASP A 254 8.34 -6.84 -11.71
CA ASP A 254 9.61 -7.58 -11.83
C ASP A 254 9.54 -8.85 -10.99
N HIS A 255 9.67 -10.02 -11.63
CA HIS A 255 9.51 -11.34 -11.00
C HIS A 255 8.18 -11.56 -10.24
N PRO A 256 7.00 -11.19 -10.78
CA PRO A 256 5.73 -11.41 -10.10
C PRO A 256 5.24 -12.87 -10.16
N GLU A 257 4.70 -13.33 -9.04
CA GLU A 257 3.82 -14.50 -8.95
C GLU A 257 2.40 -14.02 -8.62
N ILE A 258 1.56 -13.85 -9.65
CA ILE A 258 0.19 -13.34 -9.50
C ILE A 258 -0.84 -14.34 -9.99
N ALA A 259 -1.76 -14.76 -9.11
CA ALA A 259 -2.79 -15.70 -9.52
C ALA A 259 -3.88 -15.03 -10.39
N LEU A 260 -4.36 -13.84 -10.02
CA LEU A 260 -5.37 -13.09 -10.79
C LEU A 260 -5.00 -11.59 -10.85
N LEU A 261 -4.96 -11.03 -12.06
CA LEU A 261 -4.70 -9.62 -12.32
C LEU A 261 -5.82 -8.97 -13.17
N PRO A 262 -7.05 -8.80 -12.65
CA PRO A 262 -8.09 -8.07 -13.37
C PRO A 262 -7.80 -6.57 -13.47
N LEU A 263 -7.85 -6.07 -14.69
CA LEU A 263 -7.65 -4.66 -15.04
C LEU A 263 -8.91 -4.14 -15.74
N ASP A 264 -9.56 -3.12 -15.18
CA ASP A 264 -10.80 -2.55 -15.69
C ASP A 264 -10.74 -1.02 -15.78
N HIS A 265 -11.18 -0.44 -16.90
CA HIS A 265 -11.31 1.02 -17.15
C HIS A 265 -10.05 1.82 -16.79
N LEU A 266 -8.91 1.40 -17.30
CA LEU A 266 -7.61 1.82 -16.76
C LEU A 266 -6.80 2.64 -17.77
N GLU A 267 -6.18 3.72 -17.30
CA GLU A 267 -5.25 4.54 -18.08
C GLU A 267 -3.80 4.30 -17.62
N ILE A 268 -3.01 3.57 -18.41
CA ILE A 268 -1.59 3.32 -18.14
C ILE A 268 -0.67 3.80 -19.27
N ALA A 269 0.35 4.58 -18.94
CA ALA A 269 1.35 4.95 -19.93
C ALA A 269 2.30 3.78 -20.26
N LEU A 270 2.96 3.16 -19.27
CA LEU A 270 3.77 1.94 -19.50
C LEU A 270 3.47 0.85 -18.46
N LEU A 271 3.30 -0.38 -18.96
CA LEU A 271 3.08 -1.60 -18.16
C LEU A 271 4.14 -2.68 -18.48
N PRO A 272 5.41 -2.52 -18.07
CA PRO A 272 6.42 -3.57 -18.21
C PRO A 272 6.21 -4.73 -17.24
N LEU A 273 6.20 -5.95 -17.81
CA LEU A 273 6.25 -7.22 -17.09
C LEU A 273 7.53 -7.95 -17.47
N ASP A 274 8.34 -8.29 -16.47
CA ASP A 274 9.62 -8.99 -16.63
C ASP A 274 9.64 -10.24 -15.73
N HIS A 275 10.09 -11.38 -16.26
CA HIS A 275 10.19 -12.67 -15.55
C HIS A 275 8.92 -13.05 -14.78
N SER A 276 7.75 -12.93 -15.41
CA SER A 276 6.45 -12.97 -14.73
C SER A 276 5.74 -14.32 -14.84
N GLU A 277 5.12 -14.78 -13.75
CA GLU A 277 4.16 -15.90 -13.74
C GLU A 277 2.76 -15.38 -13.38
N ILE A 278 1.85 -15.37 -14.37
CA ILE A 278 0.47 -14.89 -14.16
C ILE A 278 -0.56 -15.91 -14.65
N ALA A 279 -1.43 -16.38 -13.77
CA ALA A 279 -2.39 -17.42 -14.15
C ALA A 279 -3.57 -16.85 -14.99
N VAL A 280 -4.13 -15.71 -14.61
CA VAL A 280 -5.19 -15.04 -15.41
C VAL A 280 -5.01 -13.53 -15.34
N LEU A 281 -4.98 -12.88 -16.50
CA LEU A 281 -4.86 -11.42 -16.63
C LEU A 281 -5.94 -10.94 -17.60
N PRO A 282 -7.17 -10.68 -17.11
CA PRO A 282 -8.21 -10.08 -17.92
C PRO A 282 -8.04 -8.56 -17.99
N LEU A 283 -8.17 -8.01 -19.19
CA LEU A 283 -8.23 -6.57 -19.39
C LEU A 283 -9.55 -6.20 -20.07
N ASP A 284 -10.29 -5.29 -19.45
CA ASP A 284 -11.57 -4.77 -19.92
C ASP A 284 -11.49 -3.24 -20.02
N HIS A 285 -11.73 -2.70 -21.22
CA HIS A 285 -11.58 -1.26 -21.54
C HIS A 285 -10.24 -0.60 -21.10
N PRO A 286 -9.05 -1.22 -21.30
CA PRO A 286 -7.79 -0.56 -20.98
C PRO A 286 -7.35 0.43 -22.08
N GLU A 287 -6.77 1.55 -21.66
CA GLU A 287 -5.97 2.46 -22.50
C GLU A 287 -4.49 2.33 -22.10
N ILE A 288 -3.69 1.59 -22.90
CA ILE A 288 -2.28 1.33 -22.59
C ILE A 288 -1.37 1.79 -23.74
N ALA A 289 -0.45 2.72 -23.47
CA ALA A 289 0.45 3.19 -24.52
C ALA A 289 1.56 2.17 -24.87
N VAL A 290 2.16 1.51 -23.87
CA VAL A 290 3.16 0.45 -24.11
C VAL A 290 3.05 -0.66 -23.07
N LEU A 291 2.98 -1.90 -23.53
CA LEU A 291 2.95 -3.10 -22.68
C LEU A 291 4.04 -4.08 -23.16
N PRO A 292 5.29 -3.99 -22.67
CA PRO A 292 6.31 -4.98 -22.97
C PRO A 292 6.17 -6.20 -22.05
N LEU A 293 6.19 -7.39 -22.64
CA LEU A 293 6.30 -8.67 -21.94
C LEU A 293 7.65 -9.32 -22.27
N ASP A 294 8.46 -9.54 -21.25
CA ASP A 294 9.77 -10.21 -21.36
C ASP A 294 9.79 -11.43 -20.43
N HIS A 295 10.18 -12.60 -20.94
CA HIS A 295 10.25 -13.87 -20.21
C HIS A 295 9.00 -14.16 -19.33
N SER A 296 7.80 -13.96 -19.90
CA SER A 296 6.53 -14.05 -19.15
C SER A 296 5.73 -15.31 -19.49
N GLU A 297 5.23 -16.00 -18.47
CA GLU A 297 4.29 -17.13 -18.57
C GLU A 297 2.89 -16.66 -18.18
N ILE A 298 1.95 -16.65 -19.14
CA ILE A 298 0.55 -16.25 -18.93
C ILE A 298 -0.39 -17.36 -19.39
N ALA A 299 -1.16 -17.94 -18.46
CA ALA A 299 -2.04 -19.05 -18.82
C ALA A 299 -3.31 -18.60 -19.58
N VAL A 300 -3.93 -17.48 -19.19
CA VAL A 300 -5.11 -16.92 -19.86
C VAL A 300 -5.07 -15.40 -19.88
N LEU A 301 -5.18 -14.81 -21.08
CA LEU A 301 -5.17 -13.35 -21.30
C LEU A 301 -6.38 -12.91 -22.14
N PRO A 302 -7.59 -12.75 -21.56
CA PRO A 302 -8.72 -12.21 -22.28
C PRO A 302 -8.63 -10.68 -22.38
N LEU A 303 -8.96 -10.19 -23.56
CA LEU A 303 -8.91 -8.78 -23.91
C LEU A 303 -10.28 -8.37 -24.47
N ASP A 304 -10.96 -7.45 -23.79
CA ASP A 304 -12.25 -6.91 -24.20
C ASP A 304 -12.17 -5.37 -24.31
N HIS A 305 -12.50 -4.84 -25.49
CA HIS A 305 -12.39 -3.40 -25.81
C HIS A 305 -11.02 -2.71 -25.51
N PRO A 306 -9.84 -3.35 -25.72
CA PRO A 306 -8.56 -2.68 -25.44
C PRO A 306 -8.14 -1.69 -26.53
N GLU A 307 -7.49 -0.60 -26.11
CA GLU A 307 -6.70 0.29 -26.96
C GLU A 307 -5.21 0.19 -26.57
N ILE A 308 -4.42 -0.57 -27.35
CA ILE A 308 -2.97 -0.76 -27.09
C ILE A 308 -2.15 -0.25 -28.27
N ALA A 309 -1.29 0.74 -28.03
CA ALA A 309 -0.48 1.34 -29.09
C ALA A 309 0.74 0.47 -29.45
N LEU A 310 1.51 0.00 -28.45
CA LEU A 310 2.70 -0.85 -28.63
C LEU A 310 2.65 -2.07 -27.71
N LEU A 311 2.84 -3.27 -28.26
CA LEU A 311 2.91 -4.54 -27.52
C LEU A 311 4.16 -5.36 -27.90
N PRO A 312 5.35 -5.02 -27.38
CA PRO A 312 6.56 -5.82 -27.58
C PRO A 312 6.52 -7.12 -26.79
N LEU A 313 6.86 -8.23 -27.46
CA LEU A 313 6.88 -9.55 -26.87
C LEU A 313 8.23 -10.23 -27.13
N ASP A 314 8.94 -10.59 -26.06
CA ASP A 314 10.22 -11.32 -26.10
C ASP A 314 10.15 -12.57 -25.21
N HIS A 315 10.30 -13.75 -25.82
CA HIS A 315 10.17 -15.06 -25.15
C HIS A 315 8.90 -15.28 -24.28
N PRO A 316 7.68 -14.84 -24.67
CA PRO A 316 6.49 -15.16 -23.88
C PRO A 316 5.96 -16.57 -24.15
N GLU A 317 5.33 -17.17 -23.13
CA GLU A 317 4.48 -18.35 -23.25
C GLU A 317 3.04 -17.98 -22.89
N ILE A 318 2.14 -17.95 -23.88
CA ILE A 318 0.70 -17.63 -23.68
C ILE A 318 -0.17 -18.79 -24.13
N ALA A 319 -0.87 -19.42 -23.19
CA ALA A 319 -1.65 -20.62 -23.49
C ALA A 319 -3.02 -20.33 -24.12
N VAL A 320 -3.73 -19.28 -23.69
CA VAL A 320 -5.06 -18.92 -24.24
C VAL A 320 -5.21 -17.40 -24.32
N LEU A 321 -5.56 -16.88 -25.50
CA LEU A 321 -5.73 -15.45 -25.76
C LEU A 321 -6.99 -15.18 -26.61
N PRO A 322 -8.16 -14.96 -25.98
CA PRO A 322 -9.36 -14.50 -26.67
C PRO A 322 -9.36 -12.96 -26.81
N LEU A 323 -9.78 -12.47 -27.98
CA LEU A 323 -9.90 -11.04 -28.25
C LEU A 323 -11.33 -10.71 -28.68
N ASP A 324 -11.89 -9.65 -28.11
CA ASP A 324 -13.17 -9.06 -28.52
C ASP A 324 -13.03 -7.53 -28.66
N HIS A 325 -13.63 -6.96 -29.72
CA HIS A 325 -13.69 -5.51 -29.99
C HIS A 325 -12.38 -4.72 -29.76
N SER A 326 -11.24 -5.24 -30.22
CA SER A 326 -9.90 -4.71 -29.88
C SER A 326 -9.23 -3.86 -30.98
N GLU A 327 -8.44 -2.85 -30.58
CA GLU A 327 -7.52 -2.09 -31.46
C GLU A 327 -6.05 -2.22 -30.99
N ILE A 328 -5.20 -2.90 -31.78
CA ILE A 328 -3.76 -3.06 -31.50
C ILE A 328 -2.92 -2.60 -32.70
N THR A 329 -2.03 -1.61 -32.49
CA THR A 329 -1.38 -0.88 -33.60
C THR A 329 0.00 -1.42 -34.00
N LEU A 330 0.85 -1.83 -33.06
CA LEU A 330 2.19 -2.36 -33.34
C LEU A 330 2.55 -3.48 -32.35
N LEU A 331 2.87 -4.65 -32.91
CA LEU A 331 3.19 -5.84 -32.13
C LEU A 331 4.46 -6.50 -32.71
N PRO A 332 5.65 -6.12 -32.22
CA PRO A 332 6.89 -6.83 -32.53
C PRO A 332 7.00 -8.10 -31.70
N LEU A 333 7.39 -9.18 -32.36
CA LEU A 333 7.54 -10.52 -31.78
C LEU A 333 8.97 -11.00 -31.94
N ASP A 334 9.54 -11.57 -30.88
CA ASP A 334 10.75 -12.38 -30.92
C ASP A 334 10.59 -13.66 -30.07
N HIS A 335 10.82 -14.83 -30.68
CA HIS A 335 10.69 -16.17 -30.09
C HIS A 335 9.41 -16.46 -29.25
N PRO A 336 8.18 -16.04 -29.62
CA PRO A 336 6.98 -16.34 -28.84
C PRO A 336 6.41 -17.74 -29.08
N GLU A 337 5.78 -18.31 -28.06
CA GLU A 337 4.85 -19.44 -28.17
C GLU A 337 3.43 -19.00 -27.75
N ILE A 338 2.51 -18.93 -28.71
CA ILE A 338 1.12 -18.52 -28.47
C ILE A 338 0.14 -19.52 -29.09
N THR A 339 -0.79 -20.03 -28.27
CA THR A 339 -1.95 -20.82 -28.73
C THR A 339 -3.23 -19.98 -28.73
N LEU A 340 -3.76 -19.65 -29.92
CA LEU A 340 -4.92 -18.77 -30.08
C LEU A 340 -6.26 -19.52 -30.16
N LEU A 341 -7.28 -18.95 -29.50
CA LEU A 341 -8.70 -19.33 -29.54
C LEU A 341 -9.55 -18.03 -29.72
N PRO A 342 -10.84 -18.12 -30.11
CA PRO A 342 -11.46 -17.33 -31.18
C PRO A 342 -11.51 -15.80 -31.01
N LEU A 343 -11.47 -15.13 -32.16
CA LEU A 343 -11.54 -13.68 -32.36
C LEU A 343 -12.95 -13.27 -32.84
N ASP A 344 -13.54 -12.25 -32.23
CA ASP A 344 -14.72 -11.55 -32.73
C ASP A 344 -14.39 -10.05 -32.91
N GLN A 345 -14.84 -9.47 -34.03
CA GLN A 345 -14.75 -8.04 -34.39
C GLN A 345 -13.47 -7.29 -33.93
N SER A 346 -12.30 -7.62 -34.47
CA SER A 346 -11.03 -6.94 -34.09
C SER A 346 -10.30 -6.30 -35.29
N GLU A 347 -9.58 -5.19 -35.02
CA GLU A 347 -8.64 -4.56 -35.96
C GLU A 347 -7.20 -4.68 -35.42
N MET A 348 -6.33 -5.35 -36.19
CA MET A 348 -4.95 -5.61 -35.76
C MET A 348 -3.95 -5.33 -36.89
N ALA A 349 -2.92 -4.54 -36.59
CA ALA A 349 -1.78 -4.28 -37.47
C ALA A 349 -0.49 -4.90 -36.91
N LEU A 350 0.06 -5.90 -37.63
CA LEU A 350 1.23 -6.69 -37.19
C LEU A 350 2.46 -6.44 -38.06
N PHE A 351 3.61 -6.25 -37.40
CA PHE A 351 4.93 -6.07 -38.02
C PHE A 351 5.98 -6.98 -37.34
N PRO A 352 5.91 -8.32 -37.53
CA PRO A 352 6.80 -9.25 -36.84
C PRO A 352 8.24 -9.21 -37.40
N LEU A 353 9.22 -9.39 -36.50
CA LEU A 353 10.66 -9.26 -36.79
C LEU A 353 11.36 -10.63 -36.98
N ALA A 354 11.05 -11.69 -36.22
CA ALA A 354 11.71 -13.00 -36.37
C ALA A 354 10.95 -14.22 -35.75
N HIS A 355 11.20 -15.41 -36.31
CA HIS A 355 10.89 -16.80 -35.84
C HIS A 355 9.73 -17.04 -34.84
N PRO A 356 8.47 -16.66 -35.13
CA PRO A 356 7.34 -16.95 -34.24
C PRO A 356 6.69 -18.32 -34.54
N GLU A 357 6.29 -19.06 -33.50
CA GLU A 357 5.38 -20.21 -33.60
C GLU A 357 3.97 -19.78 -33.15
N ILE A 358 3.06 -19.65 -34.11
CA ILE A 358 1.68 -19.22 -33.83
C ILE A 358 0.70 -20.25 -34.37
N ALA A 359 -0.14 -20.79 -33.48
CA ALA A 359 -1.25 -21.65 -33.84
C ALA A 359 -2.57 -20.88 -33.77
N VAL A 360 -3.25 -20.69 -34.92
CA VAL A 360 -4.48 -19.87 -35.04
C VAL A 360 -5.71 -20.72 -35.34
N LEU A 361 -6.79 -20.55 -34.55
CA LEU A 361 -8.12 -21.14 -34.77
C LEU A 361 -9.22 -20.05 -34.86
N PRO A 362 -9.44 -19.40 -36.03
CA PRO A 362 -10.39 -18.31 -36.15
C PRO A 362 -11.86 -18.78 -36.31
N LEU A 363 -12.81 -18.00 -35.78
CA LEU A 363 -14.25 -18.29 -35.89
C LEU A 363 -15.07 -17.24 -36.68
N ASP A 364 -14.80 -15.92 -36.66
CA ASP A 364 -15.59 -14.94 -37.45
C ASP A 364 -14.97 -13.52 -37.71
N HIS A 365 -15.67 -12.72 -38.53
CA HIS A 365 -15.48 -11.31 -39.00
C HIS A 365 -14.31 -10.43 -38.46
N SER A 366 -13.07 -10.67 -38.88
CA SER A 366 -11.88 -9.88 -38.46
C SER A 366 -11.08 -9.28 -39.65
N GLU A 367 -10.46 -8.10 -39.48
CA GLU A 367 -9.46 -7.53 -40.42
C GLU A 367 -8.05 -7.59 -39.78
N ILE A 368 -7.16 -8.38 -40.38
CA ILE A 368 -5.77 -8.56 -39.92
C ILE A 368 -4.82 -8.15 -41.05
N ALA A 369 -3.95 -7.18 -40.80
CA ALA A 369 -2.87 -6.79 -41.69
C ALA A 369 -1.52 -7.31 -41.15
N VAL A 370 -0.86 -8.21 -41.89
CA VAL A 370 0.44 -8.78 -41.49
C VAL A 370 1.50 -8.45 -42.53
N LEU A 371 2.59 -7.81 -42.09
CA LEU A 371 3.74 -7.44 -42.91
C LEU A 371 5.04 -8.04 -42.33
N PRO A 372 5.30 -9.36 -42.53
CA PRO A 372 6.47 -10.01 -41.97
C PRO A 372 7.75 -9.64 -42.74
N LEU A 373 8.87 -9.50 -42.02
CA LEU A 373 10.19 -9.25 -42.60
C LEU A 373 11.00 -10.53 -42.86
N ASP A 374 10.72 -11.65 -42.17
CA ASP A 374 11.42 -12.94 -42.31
C ASP A 374 10.49 -14.16 -42.17
N HIS A 375 11.01 -15.40 -42.32
CA HIS A 375 10.29 -16.68 -42.48
C HIS A 375 9.56 -17.18 -41.21
N PRO A 376 8.21 -17.04 -41.08
CA PRO A 376 7.46 -17.56 -39.93
C PRO A 376 6.82 -18.93 -40.23
N GLU A 377 6.71 -19.80 -39.22
CA GLU A 377 5.88 -21.02 -39.30
C GLU A 377 4.47 -20.71 -38.76
N ILE A 378 3.54 -20.42 -39.68
CA ILE A 378 2.15 -20.12 -39.34
C ILE A 378 1.29 -21.34 -39.68
N ALA A 379 0.66 -21.95 -38.67
CA ALA A 379 -0.30 -23.03 -38.86
C ALA A 379 -1.74 -22.48 -38.84
N LEU A 380 -2.43 -22.58 -39.98
CA LEU A 380 -3.84 -22.20 -40.12
C LEU A 380 -4.72 -23.44 -40.23
N ILE A 381 -5.69 -23.60 -39.34
CA ILE A 381 -6.75 -24.61 -39.47
C ILE A 381 -8.06 -23.89 -39.79
N PRO A 382 -8.55 -23.90 -41.04
CA PRO A 382 -9.72 -23.14 -41.42
C PRO A 382 -11.02 -23.73 -40.84
N SER A 383 -11.85 -22.87 -40.25
CA SER A 383 -13.29 -23.11 -40.04
C SER A 383 -14.04 -22.87 -41.37
N GLU A 384 -15.02 -23.71 -41.71
CA GLU A 384 -15.66 -23.79 -43.05
C GLU A 384 -16.46 -22.55 -43.53
N CYS A 385 -16.36 -21.38 -42.88
CA CYS A 385 -17.30 -20.28 -43.13
C CYS A 385 -16.72 -18.85 -43.03
N ASN A 386 -15.88 -18.37 -43.96
CA ASN A 386 -16.05 -17.02 -44.55
C ASN A 386 -15.05 -16.71 -45.69
N ARG A 387 -15.50 -15.91 -46.68
CA ARG A 387 -14.72 -15.45 -47.85
C ARG A 387 -14.52 -13.93 -47.77
N LYS A 388 -13.27 -13.46 -47.51
CA LYS A 388 -12.62 -12.11 -47.63
C LYS A 388 -11.80 -11.83 -46.34
N SER A 389 -10.74 -11.01 -46.25
CA SER A 389 -9.67 -10.55 -47.14
C SER A 389 -8.39 -10.49 -46.27
N LEU A 390 -7.73 -11.63 -46.06
CA LEU A 390 -6.40 -11.67 -45.45
C LEU A 390 -5.39 -11.11 -46.47
N VAL A 391 -4.77 -9.96 -46.18
CA VAL A 391 -3.75 -9.36 -47.03
C VAL A 391 -2.39 -9.63 -46.42
N ILE A 392 -1.80 -10.77 -46.80
CA ILE A 392 -0.39 -11.04 -46.52
C ILE A 392 0.43 -10.38 -47.62
N THR A 393 1.20 -9.35 -47.26
CA THR A 393 2.15 -8.73 -48.20
C THR A 393 3.56 -9.04 -47.75
N CYS A 394 4.19 -10.05 -48.36
CA CYS A 394 5.60 -10.34 -48.11
C CYS A 394 6.48 -9.39 -48.93
N LEU A 395 7.29 -8.57 -48.24
CA LEU A 395 8.39 -7.85 -48.88
C LEU A 395 9.61 -8.78 -48.91
N THR A 396 9.79 -9.51 -50.02
CA THR A 396 11.05 -10.21 -50.29
C THR A 396 12.12 -9.17 -50.63
N SER A 397 13.19 -9.06 -49.84
CA SER A 397 14.45 -8.42 -50.26
C SER A 397 15.60 -9.40 -50.22
#